data_AF-A0A397JP54-F1
#
_entry.id   AF-A0A397JP54-F1
#
_cell.length_a   1.000
_cell.length_b   1.000
_cell.length_c   1.000
_cell.angle_alpha   90.00
_cell.angle_beta   90.00
_cell.angle_gamma   90.00
#
_symmetry.space_group_name_H-M   'P 1'
#
loop_
_entity.id
_entity.type
_entity.pdbx_description
1 polymer ?
#
loop_
_entity_poly.entity_id
_entity_poly.type
_entity_poly.pdbx_seq_one_letter_code
_entity_poly.pdbx_strand_id
1 'polypeptide(L)' 'MTKFQQEENSPVQKGKNFEMKIEKLLTDANIKCEITGGLGDKGIDIKGMKKGVKFIIECKNWRTKNIDRSIINQIEGVLS' A
#
# COMPACT_ATOMS: atom_id res chain seq x y z
N MET A 1 14.00 10.87 -22.60
CA MET A 1 13.97 10.36 -21.22
C MET A 1 14.97 9.22 -21.12
N THR A 2 15.86 9.26 -20.13
CA THR A 2 16.81 8.16 -19.90
C THR A 2 16.09 6.92 -19.37
N LYS A 3 16.69 5.74 -19.53
CA LYS A 3 16.14 4.46 -19.04
C LYS A 3 15.81 4.51 -17.54
N PHE A 4 16.64 5.19 -16.75
CA PHE A 4 16.40 5.50 -15.33
C PHE A 4 15.14 6.33 -15.08
N GLN A 5 14.90 7.37 -15.89
CA GLN A 5 13.67 8.18 -15.78
C GLN A 5 12.42 7.41 -16.20
N GLN A 6 12.53 6.39 -17.07
CA GLN A 6 11.41 5.52 -17.42
C GLN A 6 11.08 4.52 -16.30
N GLU A 7 12.09 3.98 -15.61
CA GLU A 7 11.90 3.06 -14.48
C GLU A 7 11.23 3.74 -13.29
N GLU A 8 11.65 4.97 -12.92
CA GLU A 8 10.99 5.79 -11.89
C GLU A 8 9.53 6.11 -12.22
N ASN A 9 9.20 6.22 -13.51
CA ASN A 9 7.86 6.56 -13.97
C ASN A 9 6.96 5.34 -14.19
N SER A 10 7.46 4.13 -14.00
CA SER A 10 6.68 2.90 -14.17
C SER A 10 5.51 2.84 -13.17
N PRO A 11 4.36 2.24 -13.53
CA PRO A 11 3.24 2.06 -12.61
C PRO A 11 3.62 1.32 -11.33
N VAL A 12 4.51 0.33 -11.43
CA VAL A 12 5.01 -0.46 -10.30
C VAL A 12 5.80 0.42 -9.33
N GLN A 13 6.74 1.22 -9.84
CA GLN A 13 7.53 2.10 -9.00
C GLN A 13 6.67 3.21 -8.37
N LYS A 14 5.65 3.70 -9.09
CA LYS A 14 4.67 4.65 -8.55
C LYS A 14 3.80 4.06 -7.44
N GLY A 15 3.47 2.78 -7.50
CA GLY A 15 2.80 2.03 -6.43
C GLY A 15 3.68 1.97 -5.18
N LYS A 16 4.89 1.41 -5.31
CA LYS A 16 5.86 1.32 -4.21
C LYS A 16 6.18 2.66 -3.57
N ASN A 17 6.38 3.70 -4.38
CA ASN A 17 6.64 5.05 -3.88
C ASN A 17 5.44 5.62 -3.10
N PHE A 18 4.22 5.21 -3.43
CA PHE A 18 3.03 5.61 -2.70
C PHE A 18 2.93 4.87 -1.36
N GLU A 19 3.19 3.55 -1.34
CA GLU A 19 3.26 2.75 -0.11
C GLU A 19 4.28 3.33 0.89
N MET A 20 5.49 3.67 0.42
CA MET A 20 6.53 4.32 1.24
C MET A 20 6.10 5.66 1.81
N LYS A 21 5.32 6.45 1.06
CA LYS A 21 4.78 7.73 1.58
C LYS A 21 3.77 7.51 2.70
N ILE A 22 2.93 6.49 2.59
CA ILE A 22 1.96 6.15 3.64
C ILE A 22 2.67 5.57 4.87
N GLU A 23 3.64 4.68 4.69
CA GLU A 23 4.44 4.14 5.80
C GLU A 23 5.19 5.25 6.54
N LYS A 24 5.81 6.18 5.81
CA LYS A 24 6.43 7.36 6.41
C LYS A 24 5.43 8.21 7.19
N LEU A 25 4.25 8.49 6.63
CA LEU A 25 3.20 9.26 7.31
C LEU A 25 2.78 8.62 8.63
N LEU A 26 2.62 7.28 8.65
CA LEU A 26 2.26 6.53 9.86
C LEU A 26 3.40 6.54 10.88
N THR A 27 4.63 6.34 10.42
CA THR A 27 5.83 6.36 11.28
C THR A 27 6.04 7.73 11.91
N ASP A 28 5.87 8.82 11.14
CA ASP A 28 5.94 10.21 11.63
C ASP A 28 4.85 10.49 12.68
N ALA A 29 3.71 9.78 12.61
CA ALA A 29 2.65 9.79 13.61
C ALA A 29 2.86 8.80 14.78
N ASN A 30 4.07 8.23 14.91
CA ASN A 30 4.44 7.24 15.92
C ASN A 30 3.57 5.98 15.89
N ILE A 31 3.15 5.55 14.70
CA ILE A 31 2.41 4.31 14.49
C ILE A 31 3.39 3.28 13.93
N LYS A 32 3.51 2.13 14.60
CA LYS A 32 4.36 1.03 14.12
C LYS A 32 3.70 0.35 12.93
N CYS A 33 4.37 0.35 11.78
CA CYS A 33 3.93 -0.35 10.58
C CYS A 33 5.11 -0.84 9.73
N GLU A 34 4.84 -1.73 8.78
CA GLU A 34 5.78 -2.27 7.80
C GLU A 34 5.09 -2.45 6.44
N ILE A 35 5.80 -2.16 5.35
CA ILE A 35 5.35 -2.43 3.99
C ILE A 35 5.49 -3.93 3.70
N THR A 36 4.46 -4.54 3.15
CA THR A 36 4.45 -5.91 2.64
C THR A 36 4.66 -5.84 1.13
N GLY A 37 5.89 -6.11 0.69
CA GLY A 37 6.34 -5.88 -0.70
C GLY A 37 6.36 -7.15 -1.57
N GLY A 38 5.49 -8.12 -1.28
CA GLY A 38 5.49 -9.45 -1.87
C GLY A 38 4.55 -9.64 -3.06
N LEU A 39 4.99 -10.47 -4.00
CA LEU A 39 4.10 -11.09 -4.99
C LEU A 39 3.11 -12.00 -4.27
N GLY A 40 1.81 -11.69 -4.35
CA GLY A 40 0.76 -12.51 -3.74
C GLY A 40 0.24 -11.99 -2.41
N ASP A 41 0.48 -10.71 -2.07
CA ASP A 41 0.09 -10.11 -0.79
C ASP A 41 -1.43 -9.90 -0.61
N LYS A 42 -2.24 -10.39 -1.55
CA LYS A 42 -3.72 -10.41 -1.53
C LYS A 42 -4.36 -9.04 -1.27
N GLY A 43 -3.67 -7.97 -1.63
CA GLY A 43 -4.12 -6.61 -1.36
C GLY A 43 -3.89 -6.19 0.10
N ILE A 44 -2.73 -6.56 0.65
CA ILE A 44 -2.18 -5.97 1.86
C ILE A 44 -0.85 -5.35 1.46
N ASP A 45 -0.77 -4.04 1.46
CA ASP A 45 0.48 -3.32 1.15
C ASP A 45 1.21 -2.89 2.42
N ILE A 46 0.49 -2.66 3.53
CA ILE A 46 1.07 -2.25 4.81
C ILE A 46 0.35 -2.97 5.95
N LYS A 47 1.12 -3.47 6.92
CA LYS A 47 0.63 -3.99 8.20
C LYS A 47 1.10 -3.12 9.33
N GLY A 48 0.29 -2.97 10.37
CA GLY A 48 0.72 -2.18 11.52
C GLY A 48 -0.06 -2.45 12.79
N MET A 49 0.33 -1.73 13.84
CA MET A 49 -0.28 -1.80 15.15
C MET A 49 -0.37 -0.42 15.79
N LYS A 50 -1.55 -0.10 16.34
CA LYS A 50 -1.78 1.12 17.12
C LYS A 50 -2.52 0.77 18.40
N LYS A 51 -1.95 1.11 19.55
CA LYS A 51 -2.55 0.86 20.88
C LYS A 51 -3.02 -0.60 21.06
N GLY A 52 -2.18 -1.56 20.63
CA GLY A 52 -2.49 -3.00 20.71
C GLY A 52 -3.45 -3.54 19.65
N VAL A 53 -4.03 -2.68 18.80
CA VAL A 53 -4.92 -3.09 17.70
C VAL A 53 -4.11 -3.23 16.43
N LYS A 54 -4.16 -4.42 15.80
CA LYS A 54 -3.57 -4.67 14.49
C LYS A 54 -4.44 -4.05 13.40
N PHE A 55 -3.81 -3.48 12.38
CA PHE A 55 -4.48 -2.98 11.19
C PHE A 55 -3.71 -3.38 9.92
N ILE A 56 -4.43 -3.36 8.80
CA ILE A 56 -3.91 -3.59 7.46
C ILE A 56 -4.33 -2.42 6.56
N ILE A 57 -3.54 -2.13 5.54
CA ILE A 57 -3.82 -1.07 4.57
C ILE A 57 -3.51 -1.62 3.18
N GLU A 58 -4.42 -1.34 2.26
CA GLU A 58 -4.23 -1.50 0.83
C GLU A 58 -4.09 -0.12 0.18
N CYS A 59 -3.07 0.06 -0.65
CA CYS A 59 -2.72 1.30 -1.33
C CYS A 59 -3.12 1.24 -2.81
N LYS A 60 -4.05 2.11 -3.22
CA LYS A 60 -4.41 2.29 -4.64
C LYS A 60 -4.15 3.71 -5.10
N ASN A 61 -3.07 3.89 -5.86
CA ASN A 61 -2.69 5.17 -6.44
C ASN A 61 -3.35 5.39 -7.82
N TRP A 62 -4.69 5.41 -7.86
CA TRP A 62 -5.46 5.62 -9.08
C TRP A 62 -6.00 7.05 -9.16
N ARG A 63 -5.88 7.68 -10.33
CA ARG A 63 -6.33 9.07 -10.54
C ARG A 63 -7.77 9.19 -11.02
N THR A 64 -8.21 8.24 -11.83
CA THR A 64 -9.50 8.30 -12.56
C THR A 64 -10.43 7.14 -12.23
N LYS A 65 -9.95 6.15 -11.47
CA LYS A 65 -10.71 4.96 -11.08
C LYS A 65 -11.08 5.05 -9.62
N ASN A 66 -12.35 4.82 -9.32
CA ASN A 66 -12.84 4.69 -7.95
C ASN A 66 -12.42 3.34 -7.35
N ILE A 67 -12.29 3.31 -6.03
CA ILE A 67 -12.21 2.04 -5.30
C ILE A 67 -13.56 1.35 -5.43
N ASP A 68 -13.56 0.18 -6.05
CA ASP A 68 -14.75 -0.63 -6.26
C ASP A 68 -14.82 -1.78 -5.24
N ARG A 69 -15.94 -2.51 -5.24
CA ARG A 69 -16.19 -3.59 -4.29
C ARG A 69 -15.18 -4.74 -4.41
N SER A 70 -14.53 -4.93 -5.57
CA SER A 70 -13.54 -6.00 -5.73
C SER A 70 -12.32 -5.80 -4.82
N ILE A 71 -11.87 -4.56 -4.66
CA ILE A 71 -10.74 -4.24 -3.77
C ILE A 71 -11.14 -4.41 -2.30
N ILE A 72 -12.36 -4.02 -1.94
CA ILE A 72 -12.87 -4.21 -0.57
C ILE A 72 -12.97 -5.71 -0.24
N ASN A 73 -13.49 -6.51 -1.16
CA ASN A 73 -13.61 -7.95 -0.98
C ASN A 73 -12.24 -8.64 -0.82
N GLN A 74 -11.18 -8.13 -1.46
CA GLN A 74 -9.81 -8.64 -1.26
C GLN A 74 -9.35 -8.44 0.19
N ILE A 75 -9.58 -7.25 0.75
CA ILE A 75 -9.25 -6.93 2.14
C ILE A 75 -10.10 -7.75 3.11
N GLU A 76 -11.41 -7.86 2.87
CA GLU A 76 -12.31 -8.67 3.71
C GLU A 76 -11.89 -10.15 3.74
N GLY A 77 -11.44 -10.72 2.61
CA GLY A 77 -10.96 -12.09 2.54
C GLY A 77 -9.63 -12.35 3.27
N VAL A 78 -8.90 -11.32 3.67
CA VAL A 78 -7.73 -11.42 4.55
C VAL A 78 -8.13 -11.46 6.02
N LEU A 79 -9.27 -10.82 6.36
CA LEU A 79 -9.74 -10.70 7.73
C LEU A 79 -10.58 -11.89 8.20
N SER A 80 -11.11 -12.68 7.27
CA SER A 80 -11.84 -13.94 7.51
C SER A 80 -10.91 -15.10 7.83
#